data_AF-A0A655G0L8-F1
#
_entry.id   AF-A0A655G0L8-F1
#
_cell.length_a   1.000
_cell.length_b   1.000
_cell.length_c   1.000
_cell.angle_alpha   90.00
_cell.angle_beta   90.00
_cell.angle_gamma   90.00
#
_symmetry.space_group_name_H-M   'P 1'
#
loop_
_entity.id
_entity.type
_entity.pdbx_description
1 polymer ?
#
loop_
_entity_poly.entity_id
_entity_poly.type
_entity_poly.pdbx_seq_one_letter_code
_entity_poly.pdbx_strand_id
1 'polypeptide(L)' 'MSVALLLSHLGEHDAAARVDRAVEAHLATRGSERLATSDVGERIAAAL' A
#
# COMPACT_ATOMS: atom_id res chain seq x y z
N MET A 1 4.60 2.01 6.16
CA MET A 1 4.09 3.26 5.51
C MET A 1 3.37 4.16 6.51
N SER A 2 3.28 5.49 6.33
CA SER A 2 2.67 6.40 7.34
C SER A 2 1.23 6.02 7.72
N VAL A 3 0.40 5.59 6.75
CA VAL A 3 -0.97 5.12 7.01
C VAL A 3 -1.00 3.81 7.79
N ALA A 4 -0.12 2.84 7.49
CA ALA A 4 -0.06 1.60 8.25
C ALA A 4 0.37 1.85 9.71
N LEU A 5 1.29 2.80 9.94
CA LEU A 5 1.67 3.23 11.28
C LEU A 5 0.49 3.87 12.03
N LEU A 6 -0.31 4.69 11.34
CA LEU A 6 -1.54 5.26 11.90
C LEU A 6 -2.56 4.17 12.26
N LEU A 7 -2.82 3.22 11.37
CA LEU A 7 -3.73 2.10 11.63
C LEU A 7 -3.27 1.27 12.82
N SER A 8 -1.98 0.93 12.89
CA SER A 8 -1.43 0.23 14.05
C SER A 8 -1.52 1.03 15.34
N HIS A 9 -1.40 2.36 15.29
CA HIS A 9 -1.59 3.23 16.45
C HIS A 9 -3.04 3.23 16.95
N LEU A 10 -4.00 3.09 16.05
CA LEU A 10 -5.43 3.00 16.36
C LEU A 10 -5.85 1.58 16.81
N GLY A 11 -4.95 0.60 16.81
CA GLY A 11 -5.23 -0.80 17.13
C GLY A 11 -5.70 -1.65 15.95
N GLU A 12 -5.75 -1.07 14.75
CA GLU A 12 -6.20 -1.73 13.51
C GLU A 12 -5.06 -2.53 12.85
N HIS A 13 -4.51 -3.50 13.57
CA HIS A 13 -3.29 -4.23 13.17
C HIS A 13 -3.47 -5.05 11.88
N ASP A 14 -4.62 -5.71 11.70
CA ASP A 14 -4.91 -6.49 10.49
C ASP A 14 -5.02 -5.59 9.25
N ALA A 15 -5.66 -4.43 9.41
CA ALA A 15 -5.75 -3.43 8.35
C ALA A 15 -4.36 -2.86 8.01
N ALA A 16 -3.54 -2.57 9.02
CA ALA A 16 -2.16 -2.12 8.84
C ALA A 16 -1.34 -3.15 8.04
N ALA A 17 -1.43 -4.44 8.41
CA ALA A 17 -0.72 -5.52 7.74
C ALA A 17 -1.18 -5.74 6.29
N ARG A 18 -2.47 -5.54 5.98
CA ARG A 18 -2.97 -5.55 4.59
C ARG A 18 -2.38 -4.42 3.76
N VAL A 19 -2.36 -3.20 4.32
CA VAL A 19 -1.79 -2.02 3.64
C VAL A 19 -0.30 -2.20 3.37
N ASP A 20 0.50 -2.60 4.37
CA ASP A 20 1.94 -2.80 4.16
C ASP A 20 2.21 -3.88 3.11
N ARG A 21 1.50 -5.03 3.15
CA ARG A 21 1.65 -6.08 2.13
C ARG A 21 1.29 -5.61 0.72
N ALA A 22 0.20 -4.87 0.54
CA ALA A 22 -0.20 -4.38 -0.77
C ALA A 22 0.83 -3.39 -1.33
N VAL A 23 1.37 -2.51 -0.49
CA VAL A 23 2.42 -1.57 -0.89
C VAL A 23 3.73 -2.29 -1.20
N GLU A 24 4.16 -3.24 -0.37
CA GLU A 24 5.35 -4.06 -0.61
C GLU A 24 5.27 -4.83 -1.94
N ALA A 25 4.12 -5.46 -2.21
CA ALA A 25 3.87 -6.17 -3.46
C ALA A 25 3.96 -5.23 -4.67
N HIS A 26 3.38 -4.03 -4.58
CA HIS A 26 3.51 -3.03 -5.64
C HIS A 26 4.97 -2.58 -5.81
N LEU A 27 5.70 -2.29 -4.73
CA LEU A 27 7.09 -1.87 -4.80
C LEU A 27 8.00 -2.95 -5.42
N ALA A 28 7.72 -4.23 -5.16
CA ALA A 28 8.45 -5.35 -5.74
C ALA A 28 8.20 -5.52 -7.25
N THR A 29 7.07 -5.04 -7.77
CA THR A 29 6.61 -5.29 -9.15
C THR A 29 6.48 -4.04 -10.03
N ARG A 30 6.63 -2.83 -9.47
CA ARG A 30 6.33 -1.55 -10.15
C ARG A 30 7.12 -1.26 -11.42
N GLY A 31 8.28 -1.89 -11.62
CA GLY A 31 9.19 -1.57 -12.74
C GLY A 31 9.66 -0.11 -12.73
N SER A 32 10.02 0.42 -13.90
CA SER A 32 10.50 1.80 -14.08
C SER A 32 9.56 2.69 -14.90
N GLU A 33 8.35 2.22 -15.17
CA GLU A 33 7.34 2.99 -15.89
C GLU A 33 6.92 4.23 -15.09
N ARG A 34 6.74 5.36 -15.77
CA ARG A 34 6.24 6.59 -15.13
C ARG A 34 4.71 6.56 -15.15
N LEU A 35 4.13 6.34 -13.98
CA LEU A 35 2.67 6.29 -13.75
C LEU A 35 2.19 7.57 -13.07
N ALA A 36 0.91 7.92 -13.24
CA ALA A 36 0.29 8.95 -12.41
C ALA A 36 0.11 8.43 -10.98
N THR A 37 0.10 9.34 -10.00
CA THR A 37 -0.09 8.97 -8.59
C THR A 37 -1.43 8.26 -8.37
N SER A 38 -2.47 8.63 -9.12
CA SER A 38 -3.78 7.94 -9.11
C SER A 38 -3.65 6.48 -9.51
N ASP A 39 -2.91 6.18 -10.58
CA ASP A 39 -2.77 4.83 -11.12
C ASP A 39 -1.99 3.94 -10.14
N VAL A 40 -0.99 4.50 -9.47
CA VAL A 40 -0.27 3.82 -8.39
C VAL A 40 -1.22 3.48 -7.25
N GLY A 41 -2.06 4.43 -6.84
CA GLY A 41 -3.07 4.23 -5.80
C GLY A 41 -4.09 3.15 -6.15
N GLU A 42 -4.60 3.16 -7.38
CA GLU A 42 -5.57 2.16 -7.86
C GLU A 42 -4.97 0.75 -7.91
N ARG A 43 -3.71 0.63 -8.38
CA ARG A 43 -2.99 -0.66 -8.38
C ARG A 43 -2.77 -1.21 -6.98
N ILE A 44 -2.44 -0.35 -6.00
CA ILE A 44 -2.28 -0.77 -4.60
C ILE A 44 -3.64 -1.16 -4.01
N ALA A 45 -4.68 -0.37 -4.26
CA ALA A 45 -6.03 -0.64 -3.74
C ALA A 45 -6.62 -1.95 -4.28
N ALA A 46 -6.34 -2.30 -5.53
CA ALA A 46 -6.76 -3.57 -6.14
C ALA A 46 -6.10 -4.81 -5.50
N ALA A 47 -5.03 -4.63 -4.71
CA ALA A 47 -4.30 -5.69 -4.02
C ALA A 47 -4.62 -5.81 -2.51
N LEU A 48 -5.56 -5.02 -1.99
CA LEU A 48 -6.01 -5.04 -0.58
C LEU A 48 -7.02 -6.15 -0.31
#